data_AF-A0A7S3F239-F1
#
_entry.id   AF-A0A7S3F239-F1
#
_cell.length_a   1.000
_cell.length_b   1.000
_cell.length_c   1.000
_cell.angle_alpha   90.00
_cell.angle_beta   90.00
_cell.angle_gamma   90.00
#
_symmetry.space_group_name_H-M   'P 1'
#
loop_
_entity.id
_entity.type
_entity.pdbx_description
1 polymer ?
#
loop_
_entity_poly.entity_id
_entity_poly.type
_entity_poly.pdbx_seq_one_letter_code
_entity_poly.pdbx_strand_id
1 'polypeptide(L)'
;PKYGNTNHFWPTRPFSNALWPNRWPAKVWQSDIGVIAMISLLAFWAHRVGAPIVMALYGGPYLVVNCWLIVYTWLQHTDVDVPHLAADQFSYMRGAFLTLDRPYGRLFDWLHHRIGSTHVAHHIDCTIPHYHAREATDAIAAAFPKAYLYDPTPVHQALWRVAC
;
A
#
# COMPACT_ATOMS: atom_id res chain seq x y z
N PRO A 1 25.58 12.37 -0.12
CA PRO A 1 24.80 11.35 0.63
C PRO A 1 25.66 10.11 0.94
N LYS A 2 25.53 9.49 2.13
CA LYS A 2 26.31 8.31 2.57
C LYS A 2 26.30 7.13 1.57
N TYR A 3 25.24 7.02 0.77
CA TYR A 3 25.03 5.92 -0.17
C TYR A 3 25.11 6.33 -1.65
N GLY A 4 25.57 7.55 -1.95
CA GLY A 4 25.61 8.08 -3.32
C GLY A 4 24.22 8.39 -3.90
N ASN A 5 24.16 8.74 -5.19
CA ASN A 5 22.91 8.92 -5.93
C ASN A 5 22.40 7.55 -6.39
N THR A 6 21.17 7.21 -6.06
CA THR A 6 20.55 5.92 -6.43
C THR A 6 19.45 6.14 -7.46
N ASN A 7 19.14 5.09 -8.22
CA ASN A 7 18.03 5.08 -9.17
C ASN A 7 17.32 3.73 -9.10
N HIS A 8 15.99 3.76 -9.09
CA HIS A 8 15.15 2.57 -8.99
C HIS A 8 15.20 1.69 -10.25
N PHE A 9 15.29 2.32 -11.43
CA PHE A 9 15.24 1.68 -12.75
C PHE A 9 16.62 1.49 -13.39
N TRP A 10 17.69 2.01 -12.78
CA TRP A 10 19.03 1.92 -13.33
C TRP A 10 20.03 1.51 -12.24
N PRO A 11 20.25 0.20 -12.03
CA PRO A 11 21.02 -0.34 -10.90
C PRO A 11 22.54 -0.39 -11.17
N THR A 12 23.01 0.29 -12.22
CA THR A 12 24.42 0.33 -12.63
C THR A 12 24.94 1.76 -12.67
N ARG A 13 26.24 1.95 -12.97
CA ARG A 13 26.82 3.29 -13.09
C ARG A 13 26.03 4.13 -14.12
N PRO A 14 25.82 5.44 -13.86
CA PRO A 14 26.44 6.27 -12.82
C PRO A 14 25.77 6.20 -11.44
N PHE A 15 24.71 5.40 -11.25
CA PHE A 15 24.02 5.30 -9.97
C PHE A 15 24.67 4.28 -9.03
N SER A 16 24.63 4.60 -7.74
CA SER A 16 25.09 3.75 -6.66
C SER A 16 24.11 2.62 -6.40
N ASN A 17 24.64 1.42 -6.21
CA ASN A 17 23.90 0.26 -5.74
C ASN A 17 24.14 -0.02 -4.24
N ALA A 18 24.73 0.92 -3.50
CA ALA A 18 25.13 0.71 -2.10
C ALA A 18 23.95 0.44 -1.13
N LEU A 19 22.72 0.77 -1.52
CA LEU A 19 21.51 0.43 -0.77
C LEU A 19 20.99 -0.99 -1.03
N TRP A 20 21.50 -1.68 -2.05
CA TRP A 20 20.88 -2.90 -2.58
C TRP A 20 21.84 -4.09 -2.52
N PRO A 21 21.37 -5.30 -2.12
CA PRO A 21 22.14 -6.53 -2.21
C PRO A 21 22.58 -6.84 -3.65
N ASN A 22 23.75 -7.49 -3.82
CA ASN A 22 24.38 -7.78 -5.13
C ASN A 22 23.49 -8.49 -6.17
N ARG A 23 22.41 -9.18 -5.75
CA ARG A 23 21.45 -9.86 -6.64
C ARG A 23 20.36 -8.96 -7.24
N TRP A 24 20.25 -7.72 -6.79
CA TRP A 24 19.15 -6.81 -7.18
C TRP A 24 19.25 -6.24 -8.59
N PRO A 25 20.44 -5.93 -9.15
CA PRO A 25 20.52 -5.39 -10.50
C PRO A 25 19.84 -6.27 -11.56
N ALA A 26 20.00 -7.59 -11.47
CA ALA A 26 19.33 -8.53 -12.37
C ALA A 26 17.81 -8.50 -12.21
N LYS A 27 17.30 -8.37 -10.97
CA LYS A 27 15.86 -8.29 -10.70
C LYS A 27 15.25 -6.99 -11.23
N VAL A 28 15.96 -5.87 -11.12
CA VAL A 28 15.52 -4.58 -11.69
C VAL A 28 15.39 -4.71 -13.20
N TRP A 29 16.40 -5.21 -13.90
CA TRP A 29 16.32 -5.40 -15.35
C TRP A 29 15.20 -6.36 -15.77
N GLN A 30 14.99 -7.47 -15.04
CA GLN A 30 13.87 -8.39 -15.29
C GLN A 30 12.51 -7.69 -15.12
N SER A 31 12.37 -6.85 -14.10
CA SER A 31 11.17 -6.04 -13.87
C SER A 31 10.93 -5.06 -15.03
N ASP A 32 11.96 -4.32 -15.44
CA ASP A 32 11.86 -3.33 -16.52
C ASP A 32 11.48 -3.99 -17.86
N ILE A 33 12.08 -5.13 -18.18
CA ILE A 33 11.73 -5.94 -19.35
C ILE A 33 10.26 -6.39 -19.26
N GLY A 34 9.82 -6.86 -18.09
CA GLY A 34 8.42 -7.26 -17.87
C GLY A 34 7.43 -6.12 -18.07
N VAL A 35 7.75 -4.93 -17.59
CA VAL A 35 6.94 -3.71 -17.78
C VAL A 35 6.87 -3.33 -19.26
N ILE A 36 8.01 -3.28 -19.96
CA ILE A 36 8.06 -2.98 -21.40
C ILE A 36 7.27 -4.02 -22.20
N ALA A 37 7.39 -5.30 -21.87
CA ALA A 37 6.66 -6.38 -22.51
C ALA A 37 5.15 -6.22 -22.32
N MET A 38 4.69 -5.93 -21.10
CA MET A 38 3.27 -5.74 -20.81
C MET A 38 2.70 -4.50 -21.52
N ILE A 39 3.42 -3.38 -21.50
CA ILE A 39 3.02 -2.16 -22.24
C ILE A 39 2.93 -2.46 -23.73
N SER A 40 3.90 -3.19 -24.28
CA SER A 40 3.91 -3.57 -25.70
C SER A 40 2.75 -4.50 -26.06
N LEU A 41 2.40 -5.45 -25.18
CA LEU A 41 1.25 -6.33 -25.34
C LEU A 41 -0.07 -5.54 -25.35
N LEU A 42 -0.24 -4.61 -24.42
CA LEU A 42 -1.42 -3.75 -24.35
C LEU A 42 -1.52 -2.82 -25.57
N ALA A 43 -0.41 -2.25 -26.01
CA ALA A 43 -0.35 -1.41 -27.21
C ALA A 43 -0.70 -2.22 -28.47
N PHE A 44 -0.17 -3.44 -28.59
CA PHE A 44 -0.52 -4.35 -29.67
C PHE A 44 -2.02 -4.71 -29.62
N TRP A 45 -2.56 -5.06 -28.45
CA TRP A 45 -3.98 -5.36 -28.29
C TRP A 45 -4.85 -4.16 -28.68
N ALA A 46 -4.50 -2.95 -28.22
CA ALA A 46 -5.18 -1.71 -28.57
C ALA A 46 -5.12 -1.42 -30.08
N HIS A 47 -4.01 -1.72 -30.75
CA HIS A 47 -3.91 -1.61 -32.20
C HIS A 47 -4.82 -2.60 -32.94
N ARG A 48 -5.10 -3.78 -32.36
CA ARG A 48 -5.96 -4.80 -32.99
C ARG A 48 -7.46 -4.55 -32.79
N VAL A 49 -7.88 -4.08 -31.61
CA VAL A 49 -9.32 -3.97 -31.25
C VAL A 49 -9.77 -2.54 -30.94
N GLY A 50 -8.84 -1.59 -30.90
CA GLY A 50 -9.10 -0.20 -30.51
C GLY A 50 -8.78 0.05 -29.04
N ALA A 51 -8.15 1.20 -28.76
CA ALA A 51 -7.82 1.64 -27.40
C ALA A 51 -9.03 1.72 -26.45
N PRO A 52 -10.26 2.14 -26.86
CA PRO A 52 -11.40 2.20 -25.95
C PRO A 52 -11.77 0.85 -25.32
N ILE A 53 -11.66 -0.25 -26.08
CA ILE A 53 -11.97 -1.60 -25.57
C ILE A 53 -10.92 -2.01 -24.52
N VAL A 54 -9.64 -1.80 -24.81
CA VAL A 54 -8.55 -2.10 -23.86
C VAL A 54 -8.66 -1.24 -22.61
N MET A 55 -9.03 0.04 -22.75
CA MET A 55 -9.28 0.90 -21.60
C MET A 55 -10.50 0.45 -20.80
N ALA A 56 -11.58 0.02 -21.43
CA ALA A 56 -12.76 -0.45 -20.70
C ALA A 56 -12.49 -1.75 -19.93
N LEU A 57 -11.73 -2.68 -20.51
CA LEU A 57 -11.51 -4.02 -19.95
C LEU A 57 -10.28 -4.14 -19.05
N TYR A 58 -9.25 -3.32 -19.27
CA TYR A 58 -8.00 -3.39 -18.53
C TYR A 58 -7.64 -2.05 -17.87
N GLY A 59 -7.53 -0.98 -18.65
CA GLY A 59 -7.02 0.31 -18.15
C GLY A 59 -7.87 0.93 -17.05
N GLY A 60 -9.18 1.00 -17.24
CA GLY A 60 -10.15 1.55 -16.29
C GLY A 60 -10.18 0.74 -14.98
N PRO A 61 -10.43 -0.59 -15.02
CA PRO A 61 -10.36 -1.43 -13.83
C PRO A 61 -9.02 -1.33 -13.10
N TYR A 62 -7.90 -1.33 -13.84
CA TYR A 62 -6.56 -1.15 -13.28
C TYR A 62 -6.44 0.17 -12.51
N LEU A 63 -6.88 1.28 -13.09
CA LEU A 63 -6.81 2.60 -12.45
C LEU A 63 -7.69 2.67 -11.20
N VAL A 64 -8.90 2.11 -11.24
CA VAL A 64 -9.81 2.10 -10.07
C VAL A 64 -9.21 1.29 -8.92
N VAL A 65 -8.70 0.09 -9.20
CA VAL A 65 -8.07 -0.77 -8.18
C VAL A 65 -6.83 -0.10 -7.60
N ASN A 66 -5.96 0.47 -8.43
CA ASN A 66 -4.74 1.14 -7.96
C ASN A 66 -5.04 2.43 -7.20
N CYS A 67 -6.05 3.20 -7.61
CA CYS A 67 -6.49 4.39 -6.88
C CYS A 67 -6.89 4.01 -5.45
N TRP A 68 -7.70 2.97 -5.28
CA TRP A 68 -8.09 2.47 -3.97
C TRP A 68 -6.93 1.89 -3.18
N LEU A 69 -6.05 1.10 -3.81
CA LEU A 69 -4.87 0.53 -3.15
C LEU A 69 -3.97 1.63 -2.56
N ILE A 70 -3.75 2.72 -3.30
CA ILE A 70 -2.98 3.88 -2.83
C ILE A 70 -3.73 4.55 -1.68
N VAL A 71 -5.04 4.82 -1.82
CA VAL A 71 -5.83 5.46 -0.75
C VAL A 71 -5.80 4.65 0.54
N TYR A 72 -5.95 3.32 0.46
CA TYR A 72 -5.90 2.44 1.64
C TYR A 72 -4.55 2.52 2.30
N THR A 73 -3.50 2.16 1.56
CA THR A 73 -2.15 2.06 2.11
C THR A 73 -1.67 3.40 2.65
N TRP A 74 -2.01 4.51 1.99
CA TRP A 74 -1.70 5.84 2.47
C TRP A 74 -2.41 6.14 3.79
N LEU A 75 -3.73 6.04 3.83
CA LEU A 75 -4.48 6.36 5.05
C LEU A 75 -4.10 5.42 6.19
N GLN A 76 -4.08 4.11 5.95
CA GLN A 76 -3.76 3.10 6.94
C GLN A 76 -2.39 3.25 7.60
N HIS A 77 -1.43 3.90 6.94
CA HIS A 77 -0.05 4.04 7.39
C HIS A 77 0.38 5.50 7.60
N THR A 78 -0.50 6.47 7.42
CA THR A 78 -0.14 7.88 7.50
C THR A 78 -1.25 8.67 8.20
N ASP A 79 -0.87 9.32 9.30
CA ASP A 79 -1.62 10.37 9.98
C ASP A 79 -0.61 11.19 10.81
N VAL A 80 -1.03 12.36 11.32
CA VAL A 80 -0.22 13.17 12.23
C VAL A 80 0.13 12.44 13.53
N ASP A 81 -0.73 11.48 13.93
CA ASP A 81 -0.58 10.69 15.15
C ASP A 81 0.23 9.39 14.96
N VAL A 82 0.74 9.10 13.75
CA VAL A 82 1.55 7.90 13.47
C VAL A 82 3.05 8.25 13.51
N PRO A 83 3.78 7.92 14.59
CA PRO A 83 5.19 8.26 14.68
C PRO A 83 6.05 7.38 13.76
N HIS A 84 7.16 7.94 13.29
CA HIS A 84 8.21 7.19 12.59
C HIS A 84 9.29 6.79 13.59
N LEU A 85 9.55 5.48 13.72
CA LEU A 85 10.54 4.97 14.67
C LEU A 85 11.94 4.96 14.05
N ALA A 86 12.93 5.33 14.87
CA ALA A 86 14.33 5.06 14.58
C ALA A 86 14.60 3.54 14.60
N ALA A 87 15.69 3.12 13.94
CA ALA A 87 16.01 1.71 13.77
C ALA A 87 16.18 0.95 15.10
N ASP A 88 16.73 1.60 16.12
CA ASP A 88 16.91 1.07 17.48
C ASP A 88 15.61 1.04 18.30
N GLN A 89 14.60 1.80 17.89
CA GLN A 89 13.28 1.82 18.51
C GLN A 89 12.29 0.88 17.81
N PHE A 90 12.57 0.45 16.59
CA PHE A 90 11.67 -0.40 15.83
C PHE A 90 11.63 -1.84 16.39
N SER A 91 10.42 -2.39 16.48
CA SER A 91 10.18 -3.83 16.58
C SER A 91 8.97 -4.19 15.74
N TYR A 92 8.80 -5.47 15.39
CA TYR A 92 7.67 -5.92 14.59
C TYR A 92 6.33 -5.45 15.17
N MET A 93 6.08 -5.73 16.46
CA MET A 93 4.81 -5.35 17.11
C MET A 93 4.65 -3.84 17.25
N ARG A 94 5.73 -3.09 17.51
CA ARG A 94 5.64 -1.62 17.52
C ARG A 94 5.23 -1.12 16.14
N GLY A 95 5.88 -1.61 15.09
CA GLY A 95 5.54 -1.28 13.70
C GLY A 95 4.11 -1.65 13.33
N ALA A 96 3.60 -2.80 13.78
CA ALA A 96 2.22 -3.21 13.54
C ALA A 96 1.20 -2.23 14.12
N PHE A 97 1.48 -1.69 15.32
CA PHE A 97 0.67 -0.63 15.95
C PHE A 97 0.92 0.77 15.37
N LEU A 98 1.91 0.96 14.47
CA LEU A 98 2.06 2.20 13.69
C LEU A 98 1.20 2.17 12.42
N THR A 99 0.02 1.60 12.57
CA THR A 99 -1.05 1.60 11.59
C THR A 99 -2.32 1.98 12.33
N LEU A 100 -3.33 2.45 11.61
CA LEU A 100 -4.59 2.83 12.24
C LEU A 100 -5.81 2.41 11.45
N ASP A 101 -6.86 2.11 12.21
CA ASP A 101 -8.14 1.67 11.69
C ASP A 101 -9.05 2.88 11.40
N ARG A 102 -9.63 2.93 10.20
CA ARG A 102 -10.64 3.92 9.78
C ARG A 102 -11.83 3.25 9.10
N PRO A 103 -13.07 3.59 9.48
CA PRO A 103 -14.25 3.20 8.72
C PRO A 103 -14.35 3.99 7.41
N TYR A 104 -14.61 3.30 6.31
CA TYR A 104 -14.77 3.93 4.99
C TYR A 104 -16.23 4.22 4.63
N GLY A 105 -17.10 4.09 5.63
CA GLY A 105 -18.53 4.28 5.49
C GLY A 105 -19.19 3.02 4.92
N ARG A 106 -20.52 2.94 5.11
CA ARG A 106 -21.28 1.69 4.90
C ARG A 106 -21.06 1.03 3.54
N LEU A 107 -21.01 1.80 2.45
CA LEU A 107 -20.85 1.26 1.10
C LEU A 107 -19.47 0.67 0.89
N PHE A 108 -18.41 1.43 1.21
CA PHE A 108 -17.04 0.97 0.99
C PHE A 108 -16.58 -0.05 2.02
N ASP A 109 -17.08 0.01 3.26
CA ASP A 109 -16.87 -1.06 4.24
C ASP A 109 -17.49 -2.38 3.78
N TRP A 110 -18.63 -2.34 3.09
CA TRP A 110 -19.23 -3.54 2.53
C TRP A 110 -18.44 -4.05 1.30
N LEU A 111 -18.14 -3.17 0.34
CA LEU A 111 -17.40 -3.53 -0.88
C LEU A 111 -15.99 -4.05 -0.59
N HIS A 112 -15.32 -3.47 0.42
CA HIS A 112 -13.93 -3.75 0.73
C HIS A 112 -13.76 -4.56 2.02
N HIS A 113 -14.81 -5.26 2.46
CA HIS A 113 -14.76 -6.15 3.62
C HIS A 113 -14.16 -5.51 4.89
N ARG A 114 -14.49 -4.23 5.13
CA ARG A 114 -14.00 -3.43 6.27
C ARG A 114 -12.48 -3.32 6.34
N ILE A 115 -11.77 -3.42 5.20
CA ILE A 115 -10.30 -3.34 5.13
C ILE A 115 -9.70 -2.14 5.86
N GLY A 116 -10.39 -1.00 5.85
CA GLY A 116 -9.94 0.20 6.57
C GLY A 116 -10.04 0.06 8.09
N SER A 117 -11.03 -0.67 8.60
CA SER A 117 -11.36 -0.75 10.02
C SER A 117 -10.81 -1.97 10.73
N THR A 118 -10.02 -2.79 10.04
CA THR A 118 -9.45 -4.03 10.57
C THR A 118 -7.99 -4.22 10.11
N HIS A 119 -7.34 -3.12 9.76
CA HIS A 119 -6.00 -3.12 9.19
C HIS A 119 -4.93 -3.36 10.25
N VAL A 120 -5.11 -2.82 11.46
CA VAL A 120 -4.20 -3.09 12.58
C VAL A 120 -4.12 -4.60 12.84
N ALA A 121 -5.27 -5.28 12.84
CA ALA A 121 -5.33 -6.74 12.99
C ALA A 121 -4.55 -7.46 11.87
N HIS A 122 -4.65 -6.99 10.62
CA HIS A 122 -3.89 -7.53 9.50
C HIS A 122 -2.37 -7.40 9.67
N HIS A 123 -1.89 -6.29 10.26
CA HIS A 123 -0.46 -6.11 10.55
C HIS A 123 0.03 -6.95 11.72
N ILE A 124 -0.82 -7.21 12.69
CA ILE A 124 -0.50 -8.12 13.79
C ILE A 124 -0.43 -9.56 13.27
N ASP A 125 -1.47 -10.00 12.56
CA ASP A 125 -1.52 -11.32 11.94
C ASP A 125 -2.38 -11.29 10.66
N CYS A 126 -1.71 -11.36 9.51
CA CYS A 126 -2.35 -11.32 8.20
C CYS A 126 -3.07 -12.63 7.82
N THR A 127 -2.95 -13.69 8.64
CA THR A 127 -3.65 -14.96 8.43
C THR A 127 -5.09 -14.94 8.95
N ILE A 128 -5.44 -13.93 9.76
CA ILE A 128 -6.81 -13.73 10.25
C ILE A 128 -7.72 -13.42 9.05
N PRO A 129 -8.76 -14.22 8.81
CA PRO A 129 -9.67 -13.97 7.69
C PRO A 129 -10.58 -12.77 7.97
N HIS A 130 -11.00 -12.07 6.92
CA HIS A 130 -11.82 -10.85 7.03
C HIS A 130 -13.12 -11.03 7.84
N TYR A 131 -13.69 -12.24 7.87
CA TYR A 131 -14.90 -12.54 8.63
C TYR A 131 -14.67 -12.69 10.15
N HIS A 132 -13.42 -12.88 10.60
CA HIS A 132 -13.02 -12.80 12.02
C HIS A 132 -12.23 -11.52 12.34
N ALA A 133 -11.84 -10.73 11.33
CA ALA A 133 -11.01 -9.55 11.53
C ALA A 133 -11.65 -8.51 12.46
N ARG A 134 -12.98 -8.42 12.49
CA ARG A 134 -13.69 -7.53 13.44
C ARG A 134 -13.51 -7.96 14.89
N GLU A 135 -13.71 -9.25 15.17
CA GLU A 135 -13.54 -9.83 16.50
C GLU A 135 -12.10 -9.62 17.00
N ALA A 136 -11.12 -9.83 16.13
CA ALA A 136 -9.72 -9.57 16.42
C ALA A 136 -9.46 -8.09 16.72
N THR A 137 -9.95 -7.16 15.87
CA THR A 137 -9.81 -5.72 16.10
C THR A 137 -10.42 -5.30 17.44
N ASP A 138 -11.61 -5.78 17.78
CA ASP A 138 -12.28 -5.42 19.03
C ASP A 138 -11.47 -5.92 20.26
N ALA A 139 -10.90 -7.13 20.17
CA ALA A 139 -10.01 -7.67 21.19
C ALA A 139 -8.69 -6.88 21.31
N ILE A 140 -8.08 -6.49 20.19
CA ILE A 140 -6.86 -5.67 20.13
C ILE A 140 -7.11 -4.30 20.77
N ALA A 141 -8.20 -3.63 20.39
CA ALA A 141 -8.57 -2.32 20.91
C ALA A 141 -8.79 -2.36 22.43
N ALA A 142 -9.45 -3.42 22.93
CA ALA A 142 -9.67 -3.63 24.35
C ALA A 142 -8.38 -3.95 25.14
N ALA A 143 -7.50 -4.78 24.57
CA ALA A 143 -6.25 -5.19 25.23
C ALA A 143 -5.17 -4.10 25.20
N PHE A 144 -5.13 -3.27 24.15
CA PHE A 144 -4.07 -2.30 23.91
C PHE A 144 -4.57 -0.87 23.66
N PRO A 145 -5.41 -0.29 24.54
CA PRO A 145 -6.08 0.99 24.29
C PRO A 145 -5.13 2.19 24.16
N LYS A 146 -3.88 2.06 24.64
CA LYS A 146 -2.86 3.12 24.52
C LYS A 146 -2.04 3.05 23.22
N ALA A 147 -2.04 1.89 22.56
CA ALA A 147 -1.26 1.65 21.34
C ALA A 147 -2.15 1.54 20.10
N TYR A 148 -3.40 1.10 20.27
CA TYR A 148 -4.38 1.02 19.20
C TYR A 148 -4.79 2.42 18.73
N LEU A 149 -4.61 2.69 17.44
CA LEU A 149 -4.97 3.94 16.80
C LEU A 149 -6.24 3.76 15.96
N TYR A 150 -7.17 4.69 16.11
CA TYR A 150 -8.45 4.69 15.40
C TYR A 150 -8.87 6.11 15.05
N ASP A 151 -9.28 6.31 13.80
CA ASP A 151 -9.76 7.60 13.32
C ASP A 151 -11.10 7.46 12.56
N PRO A 152 -12.21 7.98 13.10
CA PRO A 152 -13.52 7.90 12.45
C PRO A 152 -13.74 8.97 11.36
N THR A 153 -12.75 9.82 11.07
CA THR A 153 -12.87 10.89 10.08
C THR A 153 -13.27 10.32 8.71
N PRO A 154 -14.29 10.87 8.02
CA PRO A 154 -14.68 10.43 6.69
C PRO A 154 -13.50 10.43 5.71
N VAL A 155 -13.40 9.38 4.88
CA VAL A 155 -12.24 9.12 4.00
C VAL A 155 -11.78 10.33 3.20
N HIS A 156 -12.70 11.09 2.61
CA HIS A 156 -12.37 12.25 1.80
C HIS A 156 -11.72 13.38 2.64
N GLN A 157 -12.14 13.54 3.90
CA GLN A 157 -11.56 14.53 4.81
C GLN A 157 -10.21 14.06 5.35
N ALA A 158 -10.10 12.78 5.71
CA ALA A 158 -8.82 12.20 6.13
C ALA A 158 -7.79 12.28 5.00
N LEU A 159 -8.19 11.94 3.77
CA LEU A 159 -7.32 12.05 2.60
C LEU A 159 -6.84 13.48 2.38
N TRP A 160 -7.74 14.46 2.45
CA TRP A 160 -7.35 15.87 2.34
C TRP A 160 -6.39 16.29 3.45
N ARG A 161 -6.68 15.95 4.71
CA ARG A 161 -5.84 16.29 5.88
C ARG A 161 -4.43 15.69 5.79
N VAL A 162 -4.30 14.48 5.27
CA VAL A 162 -3.01 13.78 5.23
C VAL A 162 -2.22 14.12 3.95
N ALA A 163 -2.89 14.50 2.86
CA ALA A 163 -2.24 14.81 1.59
C ALA A 163 -1.86 16.29 1.41
N CYS A 164 -2.46 17.22 2.16
CA CYS A 164 -2.28 18.67 2.04
C CYS A 164 -1.78 19.28 3.35
#